data_AF-A0A7X7TK63-F1
#
_entry.id   AF-A0A7X7TK63-F1
#
_cell.length_a   1.000
_cell.length_b   1.000
_cell.length_c   1.000
_cell.angle_alpha   90.00
_cell.angle_beta   90.00
_cell.angle_gamma   90.00
#
_symmetry.space_group_name_H-M   'P 1'
#
loop_
_entity.id
_entity.type
_entity.pdbx_description
1 polymer ?
#
loop_
_entity_poly.entity_id
_entity_poly.type
_entity_poly.pdbx_seq_one_letter_code
_entity_poly.pdbx_strand_id
1 'polypeptide(L)'
;MVFDKNMLPLLLFQFLPEMIIFPALSLILAGYKIRWKQLVIIGIIQALFAAVVKSLQLLPIVSTLCIAFFLIILFVIFYKLDVISASIATFLGVVVVG
;
A
#
# COMPACT_ATOMS: atom_id res chain seq x y z
N MET A 1 -14.83 16.49 11.81
CA MET A 1 -14.34 15.65 12.93
C MET A 1 -13.04 16.26 13.42
N VAL A 2 -12.98 16.67 14.68
CA VAL A 2 -11.73 17.10 15.32
C VAL A 2 -10.85 15.85 15.43
N PHE A 3 -9.74 15.81 14.68
CA PHE A 3 -8.77 14.74 14.82
C PHE A 3 -8.15 14.85 16.21
N ASP A 4 -8.63 14.03 17.13
CA ASP A 4 -8.02 13.89 18.44
C ASP A 4 -6.56 13.44 18.21
N LYS A 5 -5.60 14.18 18.76
CA LYS A 5 -4.16 14.02 18.50
C LYS A 5 -3.66 12.58 18.74
N ASN A 6 -4.42 11.80 19.51
CA ASN A 6 -4.14 10.42 19.88
C ASN A 6 -4.73 9.37 18.90
N MET A 7 -5.58 9.75 17.94
CA MET A 7 -6.15 8.82 16.95
C MET A 7 -5.22 8.52 15.76
N LEU A 8 -4.37 9.48 15.39
CA LEU A 8 -3.42 9.34 14.28
C LEU A 8 -2.43 8.18 14.46
N PRO A 9 -1.79 8.00 15.64
CA PRO A 9 -0.95 6.84 15.91
C PRO A 9 -1.71 5.52 15.84
N LEU A 10 -2.95 5.49 16.35
CA LEU A 10 -3.80 4.30 16.35
C LEU A 10 -4.20 3.88 14.92
N LEU A 11 -4.59 4.84 14.07
CA LEU A 11 -4.85 4.61 12.65
C LEU A 11 -3.60 4.11 11.92
N LEU A 12 -2.44 4.68 12.23
CA LEU A 12 -1.17 4.23 11.66
C LEU A 12 -0.86 2.78 12.05
N PHE A 13 -1.00 2.40 13.33
CA PHE A 13 -0.80 1.02 13.78
C PHE A 13 -1.83 0.04 13.21
N GLN A 14 -3.05 0.49 12.95
CA GLN A 14 -4.09 -0.34 12.34
C GLN A 14 -3.81 -0.59 10.85
N PHE A 15 -3.36 0.41 10.11
CA PHE A 15 -3.10 0.29 8.67
C PHE A 15 -1.69 -0.18 8.32
N LEU A 16 -0.70 -0.06 9.21
CA LEU A 16 0.67 -0.51 8.97
C LEU A 16 0.76 -1.98 8.56
N PRO A 17 0.13 -2.93 9.28
CA PRO A 17 0.19 -4.35 8.93
C PRO A 17 -0.43 -4.62 7.56
N GLU A 18 -1.62 -4.05 7.31
CA GLU A 18 -2.35 -4.20 6.05
C GLU A 18 -1.52 -3.68 4.86
N MET A 19 -0.90 -2.51 5.01
CA MET A 19 -0.07 -1.86 4.00
C MET A 19 1.35 -2.44 3.88
N ILE A 20 1.74 -3.37 4.75
CA ILE A 20 2.97 -4.19 4.63
C ILE A 20 2.65 -5.52 3.95
N ILE A 21 1.56 -6.17 4.37
CA ILE A 21 1.14 -7.47 3.84
C ILE A 21 0.78 -7.36 2.36
N PHE A 22 0.07 -6.29 1.98
CA PHE A 22 -0.33 -6.05 0.61
C PHE A 22 0.86 -6.00 -0.38
N PRO A 23 1.89 -5.14 -0.21
CA PRO A 23 3.09 -5.18 -1.04
C PRO A 23 3.84 -6.51 -0.97
N ALA A 24 3.88 -7.16 0.20
CA ALA A 24 4.56 -8.43 0.36
C ALA A 24 3.93 -9.52 -0.51
N LEU A 25 2.61 -9.65 -0.45
CA LEU A 25 1.86 -10.61 -1.26
C LEU A 25 1.98 -10.29 -2.74
N SER A 26 1.84 -9.03 -3.14
CA SER A 26 2.05 -8.59 -4.52
C SER A 26 3.40 -9.04 -5.08
N LEU A 27 4.48 -8.88 -4.31
CA LEU A 27 5.83 -9.27 -4.73
C LEU A 27 6.02 -10.79 -4.74
N ILE A 28 5.51 -11.51 -3.74
CA ILE A 28 5.59 -12.98 -3.67
C ILE A 28 4.87 -13.61 -4.87
N LEU A 29 3.65 -13.16 -5.15
CA LEU A 29 2.82 -13.70 -6.22
C LEU A 29 3.40 -13.42 -7.60
N ALA A 30 4.04 -12.25 -7.77
CA ALA A 30 4.75 -11.92 -8.99
C ALA A 30 6.15 -12.56 -9.10
N GLY A 31 6.56 -13.38 -8.12
CA GLY A 31 7.85 -14.08 -8.14
C GLY A 31 9.06 -13.21 -7.83
N TYR A 32 8.86 -12.01 -7.28
CA TYR A 32 9.95 -11.10 -6.95
C TYR A 32 10.53 -11.37 -5.55
N LYS A 33 11.84 -11.20 -5.43
CA LYS A 33 12.55 -11.34 -4.15
C LYS A 33 12.17 -10.21 -3.19
N ILE A 34 11.65 -10.55 -2.02
CA ILE A 34 11.32 -9.57 -0.97
C ILE A 34 12.61 -8.98 -0.38
N ARG A 35 12.69 -7.64 -0.40
CA ARG A 35 13.70 -6.85 0.29
C ARG A 35 13.04 -6.16 1.48
N TRP A 36 13.14 -6.78 2.65
CA TRP A 36 12.47 -6.33 3.89
C TRP A 36 12.64 -4.84 4.20
N LYS A 37 13.87 -4.29 4.05
CA LYS A 37 14.12 -2.86 4.27
C LYS A 37 13.26 -1.97 3.37
N GLN A 38 13.16 -2.31 2.08
CA GLN A 38 12.36 -1.55 1.12
C GLN A 38 10.88 -1.76 1.36
N LEU A 39 10.48 -2.97 1.72
CA LEU A 39 9.10 -3.32 2.01
C LEU A 39 8.55 -2.56 3.23
N VAL A 40 9.33 -2.44 4.30
CA VAL A 40 8.95 -1.65 5.48
C VAL A 40 8.81 -0.16 5.13
N ILE A 41 9.73 0.38 4.33
CA ILE A 41 9.65 1.78 3.87
C ILE A 41 8.38 2.01 3.05
N ILE A 42 8.10 1.12 2.09
CA ILE A 42 6.87 1.16 1.28
C ILE A 42 5.64 1.10 2.17
N GLY A 43 5.60 0.17 3.13
CA GLY A 43 4.46 0.02 4.03
C GLY A 43 4.20 1.23 4.92
N ILE A 44 5.25 1.91 5.42
CA ILE A 44 5.10 3.15 6.20
C ILE A 44 4.54 4.28 5.33
N ILE A 45 5.12 4.49 4.14
CA ILE A 45 4.68 5.54 3.21
C ILE A 45 3.23 5.27 2.77
N GLN A 46 2.91 4.01 2.50
CA GLN A 46 1.59 3.59 2.07
C GLN A 46 0.55 3.67 3.19
N ALA A 47 0.92 3.37 4.45
CA ALA A 47 0.05 3.55 5.60
C ALA A 47 -0.30 5.04 5.84
N LEU A 48 0.68 5.93 5.71
CA LEU A 48 0.43 7.38 5.77
C LEU A 48 -0.52 7.83 4.66
N PHE A 49 -0.28 7.38 3.43
CA PHE A 49 -1.14 7.71 2.29
C PHE A 49 -2.55 7.14 2.46
N ALA A 50 -2.68 5.89 2.89
CA ALA A 50 -3.96 5.24 3.11
C ALA A 50 -4.77 5.90 4.23
N ALA A 51 -4.12 6.37 5.29
CA ALA A 51 -4.79 7.14 6.35
C ALA A 51 -5.40 8.44 5.79
N VAL A 52 -4.69 9.14 4.91
CA VAL A 52 -5.21 10.34 4.22
C VAL A 52 -6.35 9.98 3.28
N VAL A 53 -6.19 8.98 2.41
CA VAL A 53 -7.23 8.56 1.45
C VAL A 53 -8.50 8.10 2.17
N LYS A 54 -8.38 7.28 3.22
CA LYS A 54 -9.53 6.80 4.00
C LYS A 54 -10.23 7.92 4.79
N SER A 55 -9.51 8.98 5.16
CA SER A 55 -10.12 10.15 5.83
C SER A 55 -11.03 10.98 4.94
N LEU A 56 -10.87 10.89 3.62
CA LEU A 56 -11.68 11.63 2.64
C LEU A 56 -13.07 11.01 2.41
N GLN A 57 -13.40 9.91 3.10
CA GLN A 57 -14.70 9.21 2.98
C GLN A 57 -15.12 8.90 1.53
N LEU A 58 -14.14 8.59 0.68
CA LEU A 58 -14.37 8.21 -0.70
C LEU A 58 -15.09 6.86 -0.78
N LEU A 59 -15.77 6.62 -1.91
CA LEU A 59 -16.30 5.29 -2.25
C LEU A 59 -15.18 4.23 -2.09
N PRO A 60 -15.45 3.05 -1.50
CA PRO A 60 -14.44 2.04 -1.22
C PRO A 60 -13.58 1.68 -2.44
N ILE A 61 -14.22 1.54 -3.60
CA ILE A 61 -13.56 1.25 -4.88
C ILE A 61 -12.56 2.34 -5.26
N VAL A 62 -12.93 3.62 -5.09
CA VAL A 62 -12.07 4.77 -5.42
C VAL A 62 -10.87 4.82 -4.48
N SER A 63 -11.07 4.56 -3.18
CA SER A 63 -9.98 4.46 -2.21
C SER A 63 -8.98 3.36 -2.58
N THR A 64 -9.48 2.16 -2.93
CA THR A 64 -8.63 1.02 -3.32
C THR A 64 -7.84 1.31 -4.59
N LEU A 65 -8.46 1.93 -5.60
CA LEU A 65 -7.76 2.32 -6.84
C LEU A 65 -6.66 3.34 -6.58
N CYS A 66 -6.89 4.35 -5.72
CA CYS A 66 -5.85 5.29 -5.32
C CYS A 66 -4.66 4.59 -4.63
N ILE A 67 -4.93 3.70 -3.68
CA ILE A 67 -3.90 2.96 -2.94
C ILE A 67 -3.10 2.03 -3.87
N ALA A 68 -3.79 1.36 -4.80
CA ALA A 68 -3.16 0.49 -5.80
C ALA A 68 -2.27 1.29 -6.76
N PHE A 69 -2.75 2.41 -7.30
CA PHE A 69 -1.94 3.26 -8.19
C PHE A 69 -0.69 3.77 -7.47
N PHE A 70 -0.82 4.13 -6.21
CA PHE A 70 0.30 4.55 -5.39
C PHE A 70 1.30 3.41 -5.12
N LEU A 71 0.84 2.16 -4.94
CA LEU A 71 1.72 0.99 -4.84
C LEU A 71 2.58 0.81 -6.10
N ILE A 72 1.99 0.96 -7.29
CA ILE A 72 2.70 0.83 -8.57
C ILE A 72 3.88 1.81 -8.61
N ILE A 73 3.64 3.08 -8.26
CA ILE A 73 4.68 4.12 -8.21
C ILE A 73 5.80 3.72 -7.23
N LEU A 74 5.44 3.24 -6.04
CA LEU A 74 6.41 2.81 -5.03
C LEU A 74 7.25 1.61 -5.51
N PHE A 75 6.65 0.66 -6.22
CA PHE A 75 7.38 -0.46 -6.82
C PHE A 75 8.35 -0.04 -7.91
N VAL A 76 7.95 0.89 -8.78
CA VAL A 76 8.84 1.44 -9.81
C VAL A 76 10.02 2.17 -9.17
N ILE A 77 9.81 2.96 -8.12
CA ILE A 77 10.87 3.76 -7.48
C ILE A 77 11.80 2.88 -6.63
N PHE A 78 11.26 2.08 -5.71
CA PHE A 78 12.06 1.36 -4.71
C PHE A 78 12.55 0.00 -5.21
N TYR A 79 11.71 -0.75 -5.92
CA TYR A 79 12.07 -2.06 -6.47
C TYR A 79 12.61 -2.00 -7.90
N LYS A 80 12.58 -0.82 -8.54
CA LYS A 80 13.04 -0.62 -9.93
C LYS A 80 12.36 -1.57 -10.92
N LEU A 81 11.09 -1.89 -10.67
CA LEU A 81 10.28 -2.68 -11.58
C LEU A 81 9.84 -1.82 -12.76
N ASP A 82 9.72 -2.42 -13.94
CA ASP A 82 9.03 -1.78 -15.07
C ASP A 82 7.56 -1.53 -14.71
N VAL A 83 6.98 -0.49 -15.29
CA VAL A 83 5.58 -0.08 -15.02
C VAL A 83 4.61 -1.25 -15.26
N ILE A 84 4.84 -2.05 -16.30
CA ILE A 84 4.01 -3.22 -16.63
C ILE A 84 4.12 -4.27 -15.54
N SER A 85 5.34 -4.63 -15.14
CA SER A 85 5.62 -5.61 -14.09
C SER A 85 5.07 -5.18 -12.72
N ALA A 86 5.22 -3.89 -12.38
CA ALA A 86 4.67 -3.31 -11.16
C ALA A 86 3.13 -3.34 -11.16
N SER A 87 2.51 -3.09 -12.32
CA SER A 87 1.05 -3.16 -12.48
C SER A 87 0.52 -4.58 -12.29
N ILE A 88 1.18 -5.57 -12.90
CA ILE A 88 0.81 -6.99 -12.74
C ILE A 88 0.95 -7.43 -11.28
N ALA A 89 2.07 -7.10 -10.63
CA ALA A 89 2.31 -7.44 -9.23
C ALA A 89 1.25 -6.81 -8.31
N THR A 90 0.92 -5.54 -8.54
CA THR A 90 -0.11 -4.83 -7.78
C THR A 90 -1.48 -5.46 -7.98
N PHE A 91 -1.84 -5.80 -9.22
CA PHE A 91 -3.13 -6.41 -9.53
C PHE A 91 -3.28 -7.78 -8.85
N LEU A 92 -2.23 -8.61 -8.86
CA LEU A 92 -2.20 -9.87 -8.14
C LEU A 92 -2.41 -9.67 -6.63
N GLY A 93 -1.79 -8.65 -6.03
CA GLY A 93 -2.05 -8.29 -4.64
C GLY A 93 -3.48 -7.86 -4.39
N VAL A 94 -4.06 -7.04 -5.28
CA VAL A 94 -5.46 -6.57 -5.14
C VAL A 94 -6.44 -7.73 -5.19
N VAL A 95 -6.24 -8.70 -6.08
CA VAL A 95 -7.13 -9.87 -6.19
C VAL A 95 -7.07 -10.77 -4.95
N VAL A 96 -5.93 -10.83 -4.26
CA VAL A 96 -5.75 -11.71 -3.10
C VAL A 96 -6.17 -11.04 -1.78
N VAL A 97 -6.06 -9.72 -1.68
CA VAL A 97 -6.35 -8.96 -0.45
C VAL A 97 -7.71 -8.24 -0.50
N GLY A 98 -8.18 -7.87 -1.69
CA GLY A 98 -9.46 -7.17 -1.90
C GLY A 98 -10.63 -8.14 -2.03
#